data_AF-A0A9X0HPH4-F1
#
_entry.id   AF-A0A9X0HPH4-F1
#
_cell.length_a   1.000
_cell.length_b   1.000
_cell.length_c   1.000
_cell.angle_alpha   90.00
_cell.angle_beta   90.00
_cell.angle_gamma   90.00
#
_symmetry.space_group_name_H-M   'P 1'
#
loop_
_entity.id
_entity.type
_entity.pdbx_description
1 polymer ?
#
loop_
_entity_poly.entity_id
_entity_poly.type
_entity_poly.pdbx_seq_one_letter_code
_entity_poly.pdbx_strand_id
1 'polypeptide(L)'
;MILLFGSCQKAADEVTPNVPSADPMGQLAVGAQWEQGGAVTGLDCPVLMTVVSMAVTDQGAGTVARWVGKATCPPDKKLSFRASYTNEAGNYFEYQTITETDGDVKMVTFYLPSKQ
;
A
#
# COMPACT_ATOMS: atom_id res chain seq x y z
N MET A 1 -7.68 -35.05 -17.30
CA MET A 1 -8.25 -33.85 -16.63
C MET A 1 -7.21 -33.39 -15.63
N ILE A 2 -6.40 -32.39 -16.00
CA ILE A 2 -5.27 -31.90 -15.18
C ILE A 2 -5.77 -30.68 -14.42
N LEU A 3 -5.83 -30.78 -13.10
CA LEU A 3 -6.15 -29.68 -12.18
C LEU A 3 -4.90 -28.81 -12.03
N LEU A 4 -4.85 -27.70 -12.77
CA LEU A 4 -3.83 -26.67 -12.61
C LEU A 4 -4.21 -25.81 -11.40
N PHE A 5 -3.60 -26.09 -10.25
CA PHE A 5 -3.56 -25.17 -9.11
C PHE A 5 -2.69 -23.98 -9.50
N GLY A 6 -3.32 -22.93 -10.01
CA GLY A 6 -2.65 -21.66 -10.30
C GLY A 6 -2.27 -20.96 -9.01
N SER A 7 -1.03 -21.18 -8.56
CA SER A 7 -0.31 -20.37 -7.59
C SER A 7 -0.37 -18.89 -7.98
N CYS A 8 -0.84 -18.03 -7.07
CA CYS A 8 -0.89 -16.57 -7.26
C CYS A 8 0.52 -16.02 -7.49
N GLN A 9 0.78 -15.55 -8.71
CA GLN A 9 2.05 -14.98 -9.14
C GLN A 9 1.93 -13.45 -9.10
N LYS A 10 2.86 -12.81 -8.38
CA LYS A 10 3.21 -11.37 -8.39
C LYS A 10 2.60 -10.62 -9.60
N ALA A 11 1.53 -9.85 -9.37
CA ALA A 11 0.77 -9.14 -10.41
C ALA A 11 1.60 -8.20 -11.30
N ALA A 12 2.65 -7.54 -10.81
CA ALA A 12 3.49 -6.67 -11.67
C ALA A 12 4.81 -6.26 -11.01
N ASP A 13 5.78 -5.88 -11.85
CA ASP A 13 6.99 -5.16 -11.43
C ASP A 13 6.77 -3.65 -11.25
N GLU A 14 5.67 -3.09 -11.75
CA GLU A 14 5.25 -1.70 -11.52
C GLU A 14 3.80 -1.57 -12.01
N VAL A 15 2.84 -1.32 -11.12
CA VAL A 15 1.53 -0.78 -11.52
C VAL A 15 1.49 0.64 -11.01
N THR A 16 1.60 1.61 -11.90
CA THR A 16 1.33 3.01 -11.57
C THR A 16 -0.15 3.12 -11.18
N PRO A 17 -0.51 3.48 -9.94
CA PRO A 17 -1.91 3.60 -9.57
C PRO A 17 -2.57 4.71 -10.39
N ASN A 18 -3.56 4.35 -11.19
CA ASN A 18 -4.27 5.26 -12.11
C ASN A 18 -5.31 6.16 -11.39
N VAL A 19 -5.33 6.11 -10.06
CA VAL A 19 -6.23 6.87 -9.19
C VAL A 19 -5.40 7.32 -7.99
N PRO A 20 -5.45 8.59 -7.57
CA PRO A 20 -4.76 9.03 -6.37
C PRO A 20 -5.34 8.26 -5.18
N SER A 21 -4.65 7.21 -4.72
CA SER A 21 -5.04 6.43 -3.53
C SER A 21 -4.85 7.19 -2.22
N ALA A 22 -4.70 8.51 -2.31
CA ALA A 22 -4.59 9.45 -1.21
C ALA A 22 -5.04 10.82 -1.71
N ASP A 23 -6.33 11.11 -1.57
CA ASP A 23 -6.82 12.48 -1.50
C ASP A 23 -6.02 13.19 -0.37
N PRO A 24 -5.44 14.39 -0.58
CA PRO A 24 -4.55 15.01 0.40
C PRO A 24 -5.28 15.27 1.73
N MET A 25 -4.97 14.42 2.71
CA MET A 25 -4.92 14.71 4.16
C MET A 25 -6.18 15.20 4.89
N GLY A 26 -7.35 15.32 4.24
CA GLY A 26 -8.60 15.64 4.92
C GLY A 26 -9.21 14.48 5.72
N GLN A 27 -8.85 13.22 5.40
CA GLN A 27 -9.58 12.03 5.86
C GLN A 27 -8.73 10.85 6.34
N LEU A 28 -7.39 10.93 6.28
CA LEU A 28 -6.55 9.90 6.87
C LEU A 28 -6.43 10.17 8.37
N ALA A 29 -7.13 9.36 9.15
CA ALA A 29 -7.05 9.32 10.60
C ALA A 29 -6.75 7.89 11.03
N VAL A 30 -6.20 7.72 12.24
CA VAL A 30 -6.08 6.39 12.85
C VAL A 30 -7.47 5.75 12.92
N GLY A 31 -7.59 4.52 12.43
CA GLY A 31 -8.86 3.79 12.27
C GLY A 31 -9.52 3.95 10.90
N ALA A 32 -9.06 4.87 10.04
CA ALA A 32 -9.54 4.95 8.66
C ALA A 32 -9.22 3.66 7.91
N GLN A 33 -10.16 3.21 7.09
CA GLN A 33 -10.03 2.01 6.28
C GLN A 33 -9.99 2.38 4.81
N TRP A 34 -9.09 1.74 4.07
CA TRP A 34 -8.96 1.93 2.63
C TRP A 34 -8.59 0.62 1.95
N GLU A 35 -9.22 0.36 0.81
CA GLU A 35 -8.88 -0.80 0.00
C GLU A 35 -7.62 -0.52 -0.84
N GLN A 36 -6.56 -1.26 -0.57
CA GLN A 36 -5.27 -1.14 -1.26
C GLN A 36 -5.16 -2.20 -2.36
N GLY A 37 -4.93 -1.74 -3.59
CA GLY A 37 -4.76 -2.62 -4.75
C GLY A 37 -3.35 -3.19 -4.89
N GLY A 38 -3.19 -4.09 -5.87
CA GLY A 38 -1.90 -4.75 -6.16
C GLY A 38 -0.76 -3.80 -6.49
N ALA A 39 -1.06 -2.59 -6.95
CA ALA A 39 -0.10 -1.52 -7.23
C ALA A 39 0.77 -1.11 -6.03
N VAL A 40 0.27 -1.28 -4.81
CA VAL A 40 0.97 -0.91 -3.58
C VAL A 40 1.19 -2.08 -2.64
N THR A 41 0.42 -3.17 -2.78
CA THR A 41 0.55 -4.37 -1.95
C THR A 41 1.41 -5.46 -2.61
N GLY A 42 1.57 -5.43 -3.93
CA GLY A 42 2.21 -6.50 -4.70
C GLY A 42 1.39 -7.80 -4.77
N LEU A 43 0.13 -7.77 -4.34
CA LEU A 43 -0.80 -8.90 -4.31
C LEU A 43 -1.79 -8.85 -5.48
N ASP A 44 -2.33 -10.01 -5.86
CA ASP A 44 -3.32 -10.13 -6.93
C ASP A 44 -4.75 -9.82 -6.44
N CYS A 45 -4.96 -9.74 -5.13
CA CYS A 45 -6.22 -9.36 -4.51
C CYS A 45 -6.11 -7.97 -3.86
N PRO A 46 -7.22 -7.21 -3.81
CA PRO A 46 -7.28 -6.03 -2.96
C PRO A 46 -7.20 -6.42 -1.48
N VAL A 47 -6.64 -5.52 -0.66
CA VAL A 47 -6.55 -5.69 0.78
C VAL A 47 -7.17 -4.50 1.47
N LEU A 48 -8.20 -4.72 2.30
CA LEU A 48 -8.72 -3.68 3.18
C LEU A 48 -7.71 -3.41 4.29
N MET A 49 -7.12 -2.22 4.26
CA MET A 49 -6.09 -1.78 5.20
C MET A 49 -6.67 -0.73 6.15
N THR A 50 -6.32 -0.82 7.42
CA THR A 50 -6.68 0.14 8.47
C THR A 50 -5.45 0.92 8.91
N VAL A 51 -5.55 2.24 9.01
CA VAL A 51 -4.48 3.10 9.57
C VAL A 51 -4.34 2.82 11.07
N VAL A 52 -3.15 2.48 11.52
CA VAL A 52 -2.84 2.25 12.95
C VAL A 52 -1.99 3.34 13.57
N SER A 53 -1.26 4.10 12.76
CA SER A 53 -0.51 5.26 13.25
C SER A 53 -0.27 6.28 12.15
N MET A 54 -0.18 7.55 12.53
CA MET A 54 0.29 8.62 11.66
C MET A 54 1.28 9.50 12.40
N ALA A 55 2.32 9.94 11.72
CA ALA A 55 3.29 10.89 12.22
C ALA A 55 3.64 11.90 11.13
N VAL A 56 3.78 13.17 11.50
CA VAL A 56 4.34 14.20 10.61
C VAL A 56 5.86 14.09 10.72
N THR A 57 6.57 14.16 9.59
CA THR A 57 8.04 14.11 9.60
C THR A 57 8.61 15.40 10.20
N ASP A 58 9.76 15.30 10.86
CA ASP A 58 10.46 16.48 11.37
C ASP A 58 10.65 17.49 10.24
N GLN A 59 10.29 18.76 10.51
CA GLN A 59 10.19 19.88 9.56
C GLN A 59 8.84 20.04 8.82
N GLY A 60 7.82 19.22 9.09
CA GLY A 60 6.49 19.38 8.48
C GLY A 60 6.46 19.13 6.96
N ALA A 61 7.54 18.55 6.43
CA ALA A 61 7.75 18.35 5.00
C ALA A 61 7.09 17.07 4.47
N GLY A 62 6.36 16.33 5.30
CA GLY A 62 5.75 15.06 4.93
C GLY A 62 4.98 14.37 6.06
N THR A 63 4.34 13.26 5.73
CA THR A 63 3.57 12.40 6.66
C THR A 63 3.95 10.94 6.46
N VAL A 64 4.02 10.20 7.56
CA VAL A 64 4.19 8.75 7.57
C VAL A 64 2.93 8.11 8.14
N ALA A 65 2.28 7.25 7.37
CA ALA A 65 1.13 6.46 7.82
C ALA A 65 1.53 4.98 7.89
N ARG A 66 1.11 4.30 8.96
CA ARG A 66 1.25 2.84 9.10
C ARG A 66 -0.11 2.20 9.05
N TRP A 67 -0.17 1.06 8.38
CA TRP A 67 -1.39 0.36 8.07
C TRP A 67 -1.26 -1.12 8.38
N VAL A 68 -2.38 -1.74 8.74
CA VAL A 68 -2.51 -3.19 8.87
C VAL A 68 -3.75 -3.68 8.17
N GLY A 69 -3.70 -4.90 7.63
CA GLY A 69 -4.84 -5.55 7.02
C GLY A 69 -4.61 -7.05 6.93
N LYS A 70 -5.57 -7.75 6.31
CA LYS A 70 -5.45 -9.19 6.07
C LYS A 70 -5.86 -9.50 4.64
N ALA A 71 -4.92 -10.04 3.87
CA ALA A 71 -5.15 -10.47 2.50
C ALA A 71 -6.01 -11.74 2.48
N THR A 72 -6.98 -11.78 1.57
CA THR A 72 -7.74 -13.00 1.26
C THR A 72 -6.96 -13.93 0.33
N CYS A 73 -5.85 -13.47 -0.23
CA CYS A 73 -4.91 -14.21 -1.07
C CYS A 73 -3.51 -14.28 -0.41
N PRO A 74 -3.34 -15.03 0.69
CA PRO A 74 -2.04 -15.13 1.35
C PRO A 74 -0.98 -15.73 0.39
N PRO A 75 0.23 -15.16 0.32
CA PRO A 75 1.29 -15.69 -0.52
C PRO A 75 1.96 -16.91 0.10
N ASP A 76 2.49 -17.82 -0.72
CA ASP A 76 3.21 -19.02 -0.26
C ASP A 76 4.53 -18.70 0.46
N LYS A 77 5.03 -17.46 0.31
CA LYS A 77 6.23 -16.93 0.94
C LYS A 77 6.00 -15.50 1.37
N LYS A 78 6.69 -15.08 2.43
CA LYS A 78 6.70 -13.67 2.85
C LYS A 78 7.04 -12.77 1.67
N LEU A 79 6.17 -11.82 1.38
CA LEU A 79 6.35 -10.82 0.33
C LEU A 79 6.78 -9.50 0.96
N SER A 80 7.80 -8.86 0.37
CA SER A 80 8.19 -7.49 0.68
C SER A 80 8.16 -6.70 -0.62
N PHE A 81 7.25 -5.75 -0.71
CA PHE A 81 7.00 -4.97 -1.91
C PHE A 81 7.21 -3.48 -1.64
N ARG A 82 7.79 -2.78 -2.61
CA ARG A 82 7.98 -1.33 -2.56
C ARG A 82 7.46 -0.72 -3.85
N ALA A 83 6.73 0.37 -3.71
CA ALA A 83 6.26 1.16 -4.84
C ALA A 83 6.41 2.64 -4.52
N SER A 84 6.58 3.47 -5.53
CA SER A 84 6.50 4.92 -5.38
C SER A 84 5.75 5.54 -6.53
N TYR A 85 5.08 6.65 -6.27
CA TYR A 85 4.29 7.36 -7.26
C TYR A 85 4.32 8.86 -6.97
N THR A 86 4.47 9.66 -8.01
CA THR A 86 4.27 11.11 -7.94
C THR A 86 3.01 11.45 -8.71
N ASN A 87 2.06 12.13 -8.06
CA ASN A 87 0.83 12.55 -8.73
C ASN A 87 1.03 13.79 -9.61
N GLU A 88 0.01 14.16 -10.37
CA GLU A 88 0.06 15.35 -11.25
C GLU A 88 0.28 16.67 -10.48
N ALA A 89 -0.09 16.70 -9.18
CA ALA A 89 0.18 17.83 -8.29
C ALA A 89 1.62 17.86 -7.75
N GLY A 90 2.48 16.92 -8.15
CA GLY A 90 3.86 16.80 -7.71
C GLY A 90 4.04 16.19 -6.31
N ASN A 91 2.97 15.68 -5.71
CA ASN A 91 3.04 15.00 -4.41
C ASN A 91 3.66 13.62 -4.59
N TYR A 92 4.67 13.31 -3.78
CA TYR A 92 5.35 12.03 -3.80
C TYR A 92 4.81 11.10 -2.71
N PHE A 93 4.62 9.84 -3.10
CA PHE A 93 4.21 8.76 -2.22
C PHE A 93 5.19 7.60 -2.36
N GLU A 94 5.64 7.06 -1.24
CA GLU A 94 6.40 5.81 -1.17
C GLU A 94 5.63 4.82 -0.29
N TYR A 95 5.50 3.59 -0.77
CA TYR A 95 4.83 2.49 -0.10
C TYR A 95 5.84 1.39 0.16
N GLN A 96 5.85 0.88 1.38
CA GLN A 96 6.58 -0.33 1.76
C GLN A 96 5.59 -1.30 2.38
N THR A 97 5.29 -2.38 1.68
CA THR A 97 4.30 -3.38 2.10
C THR A 97 4.99 -4.70 2.39
N ILE A 98 4.63 -5.31 3.51
CA ILE A 98 5.05 -6.65 3.91
C ILE A 98 3.79 -7.49 4.08
N THR A 99 3.73 -8.61 3.37
CA THR A 99 2.66 -9.61 3.53
C THR A 99 3.29 -10.90 4.03
N GLU A 100 2.85 -11.36 5.20
CA GLU A 100 3.25 -12.64 5.77
C GLU A 100 2.46 -13.80 5.12
N THR A 101 2.92 -15.03 5.30
CA THR A 101 2.31 -16.22 4.67
C THR A 101 0.94 -16.59 5.25
N ASP A 102 0.55 -16.02 6.38
CA ASP A 102 -0.78 -16.14 6.98
C ASP A 102 -1.77 -15.07 6.49
N GLY A 103 -1.34 -14.25 5.53
CA GLY A 103 -2.10 -13.17 4.93
C GLY A 103 -2.05 -11.86 5.70
N ASP A 104 -1.33 -11.77 6.82
CA ASP A 104 -1.19 -10.50 7.54
C ASP A 104 -0.39 -9.50 6.70
N VAL A 105 -0.97 -8.32 6.47
CA VAL A 105 -0.37 -7.26 5.65
C VAL A 105 -0.04 -6.07 6.55
N LYS A 106 1.19 -5.58 6.44
CA LYS A 106 1.66 -4.35 7.08
C LYS A 106 2.17 -3.42 6.00
N MET A 107 1.72 -2.18 5.99
CA MET A 107 2.18 -1.19 5.03
C MET A 107 2.63 0.08 5.73
N VAL A 108 3.71 0.68 5.23
CA VAL A 108 4.13 2.03 5.59
C VAL A 108 4.04 2.89 4.35
N THR A 109 3.33 4.01 4.47
CA THR A 109 3.25 5.03 3.42
C THR A 109 4.03 6.25 3.88
N PHE A 110 4.97 6.71 3.08
CA PHE A 110 5.59 8.01 3.21
C PHE A 110 4.97 8.94 2.17
N TYR A 111 4.52 10.10 2.63
CA TYR A 111 3.94 11.15 1.81
C TYR A 111 4.81 12.39 1.92
N LEU A 112 5.20 12.96 0.79
CA LEU A 112 5.88 14.24 0.68
C LEU A 112 5.05 15.15 -0.23
N PRO A 113 4.39 16.20 0.30
CA PRO A 113 3.70 17.19 -0.54
C PRO A 113 4.70 17.89 -1.46
N SER A 114 4.26 18.28 -2.65
CA SER A 114 5.02 19.23 -3.46
C SER A 114 5.22 20.53 -2.67
N LYS A 115 6.40 21.14 -2.78
CA LYS A 115 6.61 22.50 -2.27
C LYS A 115 5.72 23.42 -3.09
N GLN A 116 4.67 23.96 -2.47
CA GLN A 116 3.89 25.07 -3.02
C GLN A 116 4.74 26.32 -3.13
#